data_AF-A0A7J6B7M1-F1
#
_entry.id   AF-A0A7J6B7M1-F1
#
_cell.length_a   1.000
_cell.length_b   1.000
_cell.length_c   1.000
_cell.angle_alpha   90.00
_cell.angle_beta   90.00
_cell.angle_gamma   90.00
#
_symmetry.space_group_name_H-M   'P 1'
#
loop_
_entity.id
_entity.type
_entity.pdbx_description
1 polymer ?
#
loop_
_entity_poly.entity_id
_entity_poly.type
_entity_poly.pdbx_seq_one_letter_code
_entity_poly.pdbx_strand_id
1 'polypeptide(L)'
;MAAHTCYLRCAKMWNQVGVKVIHDAPHFIRGFCRRCVKVKFASCAGQSQRQHRKTSVVSYNIQTRGVSHPPWRILFFGSDDFAVESLKRLHAARGDGADSVLDSLEVVTLSSNVPVRKFAEQHELRVHEWPQVDSSGQFDVGVVVSFGCLLQESLINTFPYGILNVHPSLLPRWRGPAPVFHTILHGDKLTGVTIMQIRPKRFDVGPILNQVLYEVPEKSTADELGGSLAALGAQLLIDTLRNLPERIANRTEQAREGATFAPKINSCLSWLVWEEQTCDQIDRLYRAIGSRVHLRTIWMGRAIKLLDFVGKCNMPFTEISSFAAVPGSIHYQKDSNTLSVCCKDGWVGFKTVMLKKRLSAADFFNGYLHQSVLKKSQSQNSCQFQSYREKTGQNPKSLLWNQTIG
;
A
#
# COMPACT_ATOMS: atom_id res chain seq x y z
N MET A 1 -31.41 -26.81 39.17
CA MET A 1 -32.55 -26.03 38.66
C MET A 1 -32.05 -24.65 38.26
N ALA A 2 -32.19 -24.34 36.96
CA ALA A 2 -32.11 -23.04 36.28
C ALA A 2 -30.96 -22.07 36.61
N ALA A 3 -29.73 -22.43 36.25
CA ALA A 3 -28.61 -21.52 35.86
C ALA A 3 -27.31 -22.31 35.57
N HIS A 4 -27.24 -23.58 35.95
CA HIS A 4 -26.05 -24.44 35.79
C HIS A 4 -26.17 -25.52 34.70
N THR A 5 -27.16 -25.39 33.80
CA THR A 5 -27.46 -26.38 32.75
C THR A 5 -27.39 -25.84 31.31
N CYS A 6 -26.87 -24.62 31.10
CA CYS A 6 -26.64 -24.08 29.75
C CYS A 6 -25.17 -24.03 29.34
N TYR A 7 -24.24 -24.19 30.29
CA TYR A 7 -22.79 -24.13 30.02
C TYR A 7 -22.19 -25.48 29.59
N LEU A 8 -22.93 -26.60 29.71
CA LEU A 8 -22.45 -27.95 29.41
C LEU A 8 -23.04 -28.56 28.12
N ARG A 9 -23.69 -27.76 27.27
CA ARG A 9 -24.17 -28.21 25.94
C ARG A 9 -23.46 -27.61 24.73
N CYS A 10 -22.56 -26.64 24.89
CA CYS A 10 -21.67 -26.18 23.80
C CYS A 10 -20.21 -26.65 23.91
N ALA A 11 -19.81 -27.25 25.04
CA ALA A 11 -18.43 -27.72 25.26
C ALA A 11 -18.15 -29.14 24.69
N LYS A 12 -18.99 -29.64 23.76
CA LYS A 12 -18.79 -30.94 23.08
C LYS A 12 -18.69 -30.88 21.56
N MET A 13 -18.56 -29.68 20.97
CA MET A 13 -18.41 -29.54 19.51
C MET A 13 -17.14 -28.81 19.06
N TRP A 14 -16.22 -28.49 19.97
CA TRP A 14 -14.98 -27.77 19.67
C TRP A 14 -13.77 -28.48 20.29
N ASN A 15 -13.63 -29.76 19.96
CA ASN A 15 -12.45 -30.57 20.25
C ASN A 15 -11.94 -31.23 18.95
N GLN A 16 -11.87 -30.43 17.88
CA GLN A 16 -11.15 -30.72 16.64
C GLN A 16 -10.73 -29.38 16.04
N VAL A 17 -9.61 -28.84 16.50
CA VAL A 17 -8.54 -28.12 15.77
C VAL A 17 -7.62 -27.58 16.87
N GLY A 18 -6.46 -28.21 17.02
CA GLY A 18 -5.49 -27.91 18.07
C GLY A 18 -4.84 -26.54 17.92
N VAL A 19 -5.35 -25.54 18.63
CA VAL A 19 -4.68 -24.26 18.85
C VAL A 19 -4.45 -24.09 20.35
N LYS A 20 -3.18 -24.13 20.75
CA LYS A 20 -2.74 -23.79 22.11
C LYS A 20 -2.83 -22.28 22.30
N VAL A 21 -3.66 -21.83 23.23
CA VAL A 21 -3.62 -20.46 23.77
C VAL A 21 -2.70 -20.49 25.00
N ILE A 22 -1.61 -19.73 24.94
CA ILE A 22 -0.74 -19.48 26.09
C ILE A 22 -1.37 -18.32 26.89
N HIS A 23 -1.78 -18.59 28.12
CA HIS A 23 -2.13 -17.58 29.10
C HIS A 23 -1.07 -17.60 30.20
N ASP A 24 -0.36 -16.49 30.37
CA ASP A 24 0.35 -16.16 31.62
C ASP A 24 -0.03 -14.74 32.05
N ALA A 25 -0.18 -14.58 33.36
CA ALA A 25 -0.96 -13.59 34.11
C ALA A 25 -0.05 -12.53 34.82
N PRO A 26 -0.39 -11.91 35.99
CA PRO A 26 -1.49 -10.99 36.36
C PRO A 26 -1.00 -9.69 37.08
N HIS A 27 -1.96 -8.85 37.52
CA HIS A 27 -1.99 -7.95 38.69
C HIS A 27 -2.26 -6.46 38.41
N PHE A 28 -3.47 -5.98 38.74
CA PHE A 28 -3.68 -5.06 39.87
C PHE A 28 -5.18 -4.95 40.22
N ILE A 29 -5.49 -5.17 41.50
CA ILE A 29 -6.82 -5.03 42.10
C ILE A 29 -6.81 -3.76 42.98
N ARG A 30 -7.99 -3.14 43.11
CA ARG A 30 -8.49 -2.22 44.17
C ARG A 30 -8.57 -0.75 43.71
N GLY A 31 -9.70 -0.05 43.84
CA GLY A 31 -10.95 -0.40 44.51
C GLY A 31 -12.06 0.65 44.35
N PHE A 32 -13.26 0.26 44.78
CA PHE A 32 -14.35 1.04 45.37
C PHE A 32 -14.63 2.47 44.87
N CYS A 33 -15.85 2.71 44.37
CA CYS A 33 -16.96 3.18 45.23
C CYS A 33 -18.27 3.27 44.43
N ARG A 34 -19.30 2.55 44.89
CA ARG A 34 -20.69 2.74 44.51
C ARG A 34 -21.23 4.01 45.18
N ARG A 35 -21.85 4.92 44.43
CA ARG A 35 -22.93 5.74 44.99
C ARG A 35 -23.99 6.04 43.95
N CYS A 36 -25.16 5.45 44.21
CA CYS A 36 -26.43 5.81 43.61
C CYS A 36 -26.78 7.27 43.93
N VAL A 37 -27.22 8.03 42.94
CA VAL A 37 -28.30 9.03 43.13
C VAL A 37 -29.25 8.91 41.94
N LYS A 38 -30.49 8.61 42.29
CA LYS A 38 -31.69 8.55 41.45
C LYS A 38 -32.42 9.88 41.69
N VAL A 39 -33.24 10.31 40.71
CA VAL A 39 -34.35 11.30 40.84
C VAL A 39 -33.89 12.78 40.70
N LYS A 40 -34.51 13.73 39.99
CA LYS A 40 -35.90 13.97 39.49
C LYS A 40 -35.85 14.94 38.30
N PHE A 41 -36.81 14.80 37.39
CA PHE A 41 -37.28 15.90 36.53
C PHE A 41 -37.83 17.03 37.42
N ALA A 42 -37.41 18.26 37.15
CA ALA A 42 -38.07 19.47 37.63
C ALA A 42 -38.10 20.50 36.50
N SER A 43 -39.32 20.84 36.09
CA SER A 43 -39.66 21.96 35.23
C SER A 43 -39.28 23.28 35.90
N CYS A 44 -38.58 24.15 35.18
CA CYS A 44 -38.53 25.57 35.51
C CYS A 44 -38.82 26.39 34.25
N ALA A 45 -40.01 26.99 34.25
CA ALA A 45 -40.35 28.10 33.38
C ALA A 45 -39.47 29.30 33.74
N GLY A 46 -38.76 29.83 32.76
CA GLY A 46 -37.94 31.03 32.89
C GLY A 46 -37.97 31.77 31.57
N GLN A 47 -38.78 32.82 31.50
CA GLN A 47 -38.82 33.77 30.40
C GLN A 47 -37.46 34.45 30.26
N SER A 48 -36.85 34.36 29.08
CA SER A 48 -35.90 35.37 28.63
C SER A 48 -36.10 35.60 27.13
N GLN A 49 -36.62 36.78 26.79
CA GLN A 49 -36.67 37.29 25.44
C GLN A 49 -35.23 37.57 24.96
N ARG A 50 -34.80 36.93 23.87
CA ARG A 50 -33.69 37.43 23.07
C ARG A 50 -33.83 37.02 21.60
N GLN A 51 -34.23 38.02 20.82
CA GLN A 51 -33.99 38.28 19.40
C GLN A 51 -33.86 37.07 18.45
N HIS A 52 -34.93 36.90 17.68
CA HIS A 52 -34.98 36.13 16.44
C HIS A 52 -33.87 36.53 15.45
N ARG A 53 -32.89 35.65 15.25
CA ARG A 53 -32.19 35.54 13.97
C ARG A 53 -32.77 34.32 13.26
N LYS A 54 -33.62 34.55 12.26
CA LYS A 54 -34.11 33.50 11.35
C LYS A 54 -32.93 32.98 10.54
N THR A 55 -32.22 31.98 11.04
CA THR A 55 -31.47 31.06 10.19
C THR A 55 -32.47 30.05 9.67
N SER A 56 -32.94 30.28 8.44
CA SER A 56 -33.63 29.28 7.63
C SER A 56 -32.67 28.10 7.44
N VAL A 57 -32.76 27.12 8.32
CA VAL A 57 -32.25 25.78 8.07
C VAL A 57 -33.12 25.24 6.94
N VAL A 58 -32.62 25.35 5.72
CA VAL A 58 -33.16 24.61 4.59
C VAL A 58 -32.80 23.15 4.86
N SER A 59 -33.69 22.47 5.59
CA SER A 59 -33.67 21.03 5.71
C SER A 59 -34.00 20.47 4.33
N TYR A 60 -32.97 20.15 3.57
CA TYR A 60 -33.09 19.33 2.37
C TYR A 60 -33.58 17.96 2.80
N ASN A 61 -34.89 17.74 2.70
CA ASN A 61 -35.46 16.39 2.66
C ASN A 61 -34.98 15.74 1.37
N ILE A 62 -33.75 15.20 1.39
CA ILE A 62 -33.34 14.20 0.41
C ILE A 62 -34.17 12.98 0.75
N GLN A 63 -35.29 12.81 0.06
CA GLN A 63 -35.99 11.53 -0.01
C GLN A 63 -35.02 10.53 -0.64
N THR A 64 -34.19 9.89 0.18
CA THR A 64 -33.34 8.78 -0.23
C THR A 64 -34.27 7.71 -0.77
N ARG A 65 -34.22 7.44 -2.08
CA ARG A 65 -34.73 6.17 -2.63
C ARG A 65 -33.94 5.07 -1.92
N GLY A 66 -34.53 4.54 -0.84
CA GLY A 66 -33.87 3.67 0.12
C GLY A 66 -33.73 2.27 -0.45
N VAL A 67 -32.76 2.09 -1.34
CA VAL A 67 -32.33 0.74 -1.71
C VAL A 67 -31.54 0.20 -0.52
N SER A 68 -32.12 -0.74 0.23
CA SER A 68 -31.52 -1.32 1.44
C SER A 68 -30.68 -2.57 1.17
N HIS A 69 -30.59 -2.99 -0.09
CA HIS A 69 -29.89 -4.20 -0.55
C HIS A 69 -29.46 -4.05 -2.02
N PRO A 70 -28.49 -4.83 -2.53
CA PRO A 70 -28.20 -4.87 -3.97
C PRO A 70 -29.45 -5.21 -4.81
N PRO A 71 -29.47 -4.89 -6.12
CA PRO A 71 -28.33 -4.45 -6.93
C PRO A 71 -28.04 -2.94 -6.84
N TRP A 72 -26.76 -2.55 -6.83
CA TRP A 72 -26.28 -1.17 -6.62
C TRP A 72 -26.01 -0.41 -7.92
N ARG A 73 -26.28 0.90 -7.94
CA ARG A 73 -25.80 1.81 -9.00
C ARG A 73 -24.46 2.41 -8.61
N ILE A 74 -23.39 2.06 -9.33
CA ILE A 74 -22.01 2.37 -8.94
C ILE A 74 -21.35 3.35 -9.91
N LEU A 75 -20.70 4.37 -9.36
CA LEU A 75 -19.73 5.21 -10.07
C LEU A 75 -18.31 4.83 -9.66
N PHE A 76 -17.55 4.30 -10.60
CA PHE A 76 -16.20 3.78 -10.39
C PHE A 76 -15.14 4.82 -10.78
N PHE A 77 -14.18 5.09 -9.91
CA PHE A 77 -13.06 6.00 -10.12
C PHE A 77 -11.75 5.21 -10.11
N GLY A 78 -11.02 5.19 -11.23
CA GLY A 78 -9.73 4.50 -11.29
C GLY A 78 -8.93 4.83 -12.53
N SER A 79 -7.68 4.36 -12.59
CA SER A 79 -6.81 4.66 -13.73
C SER A 79 -5.91 3.50 -14.17
N ASP A 80 -5.27 2.77 -13.25
CA ASP A 80 -4.23 1.79 -13.60
C ASP A 80 -4.71 0.32 -13.68
N ASP A 81 -3.79 -0.60 -13.95
CA ASP A 81 -4.07 -2.04 -14.04
C ASP A 81 -4.57 -2.65 -12.72
N PHE A 82 -4.16 -2.09 -11.57
CA PHE A 82 -4.67 -2.52 -10.26
C PHE A 82 -6.18 -2.22 -10.16
N ALA A 83 -6.60 -1.04 -10.63
CA ALA A 83 -8.01 -0.66 -10.66
C ALA A 83 -8.84 -1.50 -11.66
N VAL A 84 -8.24 -1.91 -12.78
CA VAL A 84 -8.92 -2.73 -13.81
C VAL A 84 -9.44 -4.05 -13.22
N GLU A 85 -8.73 -4.70 -12.29
CA GLU A 85 -9.20 -5.96 -11.69
C GLU A 85 -10.50 -5.77 -10.90
N SER A 86 -10.63 -4.65 -10.17
CA SER A 86 -11.89 -4.30 -9.50
C SER A 86 -12.99 -4.00 -10.52
N LEU A 87 -12.69 -3.26 -11.59
CA LEU A 87 -13.65 -2.92 -12.63
C LEU A 87 -14.17 -4.15 -13.38
N LYS A 88 -13.28 -5.08 -13.75
CA LYS A 88 -13.63 -6.38 -14.35
C LYS A 88 -14.63 -7.13 -13.48
N ARG A 89 -14.35 -7.18 -12.18
CA ARG A 89 -15.18 -7.95 -11.24
C ARG A 89 -16.54 -7.30 -11.02
N LEU A 90 -16.59 -5.98 -10.92
CA LEU A 90 -17.84 -5.22 -10.86
C LEU A 90 -18.67 -5.42 -12.13
N HIS A 91 -18.04 -5.32 -13.30
CA HIS A 91 -18.70 -5.53 -14.59
C HIS A 91 -19.31 -6.94 -14.69
N ALA A 92 -18.57 -7.97 -14.28
CA ALA A 92 -19.04 -9.36 -14.29
C ALA A 92 -20.16 -9.63 -13.26
N ALA A 93 -20.32 -8.78 -12.24
CA ALA A 93 -21.35 -8.90 -11.20
C ALA A 93 -22.63 -8.11 -11.52
N ARG A 94 -22.76 -7.60 -12.75
CA ARG A 94 -23.98 -6.97 -13.28
C ARG A 94 -24.97 -8.03 -13.78
N GLY A 95 -26.26 -7.71 -13.72
CA GLY A 95 -27.32 -8.49 -14.37
C GLY A 95 -28.64 -8.50 -13.58
N ASP A 96 -29.59 -9.27 -14.07
CA ASP A 96 -30.97 -9.34 -13.52
C ASP A 96 -31.20 -10.59 -12.64
N GLY A 97 -30.14 -11.37 -12.38
CA GLY A 97 -30.21 -12.58 -11.57
C GLY A 97 -30.29 -12.28 -10.07
N ALA A 98 -30.79 -13.25 -9.29
CA ALA A 98 -30.91 -13.15 -7.84
C ALA A 98 -29.56 -12.91 -7.12
N ASP A 99 -28.44 -13.28 -7.75
CA ASP A 99 -27.08 -13.09 -7.23
C ASP A 99 -26.40 -11.80 -7.74
N SER A 100 -27.11 -10.98 -8.52
CA SER A 100 -26.57 -9.72 -9.05
C SER A 100 -26.29 -8.72 -7.93
N VAL A 101 -25.11 -8.12 -7.98
CA VAL A 101 -24.68 -7.12 -6.99
C VAL A 101 -24.82 -5.71 -7.54
N LEU A 102 -24.84 -5.55 -8.88
CA LEU A 102 -24.82 -4.25 -9.55
C LEU A 102 -25.98 -4.12 -10.55
N ASP A 103 -26.66 -2.97 -10.48
CA ASP A 103 -27.69 -2.54 -11.42
C ASP A 103 -27.02 -1.77 -12.57
N SER A 104 -26.27 -0.72 -12.23
CA SER A 104 -25.51 0.07 -13.18
C SER A 104 -24.05 0.28 -12.75
N LEU A 105 -23.19 0.47 -13.74
CA LEU A 105 -21.77 0.70 -13.56
C LEU A 105 -21.29 1.72 -14.57
N GLU A 106 -20.82 2.87 -14.08
CA GLU A 106 -20.25 3.95 -14.88
C GLU A 106 -18.86 4.30 -14.37
N VAL A 107 -18.01 4.88 -15.21
CA VAL A 107 -16.57 5.01 -14.95
C VAL A 107 -16.11 6.47 -15.04
N VAL A 108 -15.21 6.86 -14.15
CA VAL A 108 -14.47 8.12 -14.14
C VAL A 108 -12.97 7.80 -14.15
N THR A 109 -12.21 8.46 -15.01
CA THR A 109 -10.77 8.28 -15.12
C THR A 109 -10.05 9.61 -15.34
N LEU A 110 -8.75 9.68 -15.04
CA LEU A 110 -7.95 10.90 -15.15
C LEU A 110 -7.44 11.22 -16.56
N SER A 111 -7.40 10.24 -17.46
CA SER A 111 -6.79 10.42 -18.79
C SER A 111 -7.37 9.45 -19.81
N SER A 112 -7.29 9.82 -21.09
CA SER A 112 -7.75 9.00 -22.20
C SER A 112 -6.92 7.74 -22.44
N ASN A 113 -5.64 7.74 -22.06
CA ASN A 113 -4.73 6.62 -22.37
C ASN A 113 -4.34 5.85 -21.10
N VAL A 114 -5.33 5.30 -20.42
CA VAL A 114 -5.13 4.53 -19.17
C VAL A 114 -5.89 3.21 -19.21
N PRO A 115 -5.38 2.15 -18.55
CA PRO A 115 -5.98 0.81 -18.58
C PRO A 115 -7.49 0.78 -18.28
N VAL A 116 -7.94 1.53 -17.26
CA VAL A 116 -9.36 1.59 -16.88
C VAL A 116 -10.24 2.11 -18.03
N ARG A 117 -9.82 3.15 -18.75
CA ARG A 117 -10.61 3.70 -19.86
C ARG A 117 -10.67 2.72 -21.03
N LYS A 118 -9.55 2.08 -21.36
CA LYS A 118 -9.50 1.05 -22.41
C LYS A 118 -10.48 -0.09 -22.11
N PHE A 119 -10.50 -0.57 -20.86
CA PHE A 119 -11.45 -1.59 -20.44
C PHE A 119 -12.90 -1.11 -20.55
N ALA A 120 -13.19 0.11 -20.10
CA ALA A 120 -14.52 0.70 -20.15
C ALA A 120 -15.05 0.83 -21.59
N GLU A 121 -14.23 1.34 -22.51
CA GLU A 121 -14.57 1.48 -23.93
C GLU A 121 -14.79 0.11 -24.60
N GLN A 122 -13.96 -0.89 -24.28
CA GLN A 122 -14.10 -2.25 -24.81
C GLN A 122 -15.39 -2.95 -24.37
N HIS A 123 -15.96 -2.59 -23.22
CA HIS A 123 -17.17 -3.19 -22.64
C HIS A 123 -18.36 -2.22 -22.66
N GLU A 124 -18.27 -1.16 -23.46
CA GLU A 124 -19.33 -0.16 -23.68
C GLU A 124 -19.85 0.46 -22.37
N LEU A 125 -18.98 0.62 -21.38
CA LEU A 125 -19.30 1.32 -20.14
C LEU A 125 -19.27 2.82 -20.35
N ARG A 126 -20.26 3.53 -19.80
CA ARG A 126 -20.30 4.99 -19.85
C ARG A 126 -19.13 5.59 -19.07
N VAL A 127 -18.34 6.43 -19.75
CA VAL A 127 -17.21 7.15 -19.16
C VAL A 127 -17.58 8.62 -18.97
N HIS A 128 -17.31 9.14 -17.78
CA HIS A 128 -17.43 10.56 -17.43
C HIS A 128 -16.06 11.23 -17.42
N GLU A 129 -16.02 12.47 -17.88
CA GLU A 129 -14.78 13.25 -17.93
C GLU A 129 -14.51 13.94 -16.58
N TRP A 130 -13.30 13.75 -16.05
CA TRP A 130 -12.85 14.41 -14.82
C TRP A 130 -12.37 15.84 -15.12
N PRO A 131 -12.62 16.86 -14.27
CA PRO A 131 -13.22 16.80 -12.93
C PRO A 131 -14.74 17.03 -12.86
N GLN A 132 -15.41 17.21 -14.00
CA GLN A 132 -16.83 17.58 -14.03
C GLN A 132 -17.71 16.33 -14.06
N VAL A 133 -18.08 15.83 -12.88
CA VAL A 133 -18.94 14.64 -12.73
C VAL A 133 -20.27 15.03 -12.09
N ASP A 134 -21.36 14.97 -12.86
CA ASP A 134 -22.72 15.05 -12.29
C ASP A 134 -23.13 13.66 -11.78
N SER A 135 -23.19 13.53 -10.46
CA SER A 135 -23.54 12.30 -9.75
C SER A 135 -24.85 12.42 -8.98
N SER A 136 -25.54 13.56 -9.08
CA SER A 136 -26.66 13.90 -8.20
C SER A 136 -27.86 12.95 -8.38
N GLY A 137 -28.14 12.14 -7.35
CA GLY A 137 -29.29 11.20 -7.33
C GLY A 137 -29.17 9.98 -8.27
N GLN A 138 -28.05 9.85 -8.98
CA GLN A 138 -27.85 8.82 -10.02
C GLN A 138 -27.22 7.53 -9.47
N PHE A 139 -26.40 7.63 -8.42
CA PHE A 139 -25.62 6.51 -7.91
C PHE A 139 -25.84 6.29 -6.41
N ASP A 140 -25.75 5.04 -5.98
CA ASP A 140 -25.94 4.66 -4.57
C ASP A 140 -24.60 4.65 -3.82
N VAL A 141 -23.52 4.23 -4.48
CA VAL A 141 -22.18 4.09 -3.91
C VAL A 141 -21.11 4.47 -4.94
N GLY A 142 -20.11 5.21 -4.50
CA GLY A 142 -18.89 5.43 -5.28
C GLY A 142 -17.85 4.38 -4.93
N VAL A 143 -17.04 3.96 -5.89
CA VAL A 143 -15.90 3.09 -5.66
C VAL A 143 -14.66 3.74 -6.25
N VAL A 144 -13.65 4.00 -5.42
CA VAL A 144 -12.35 4.52 -5.85
C VAL A 144 -11.28 3.45 -5.71
N VAL A 145 -10.48 3.26 -6.76
CA VAL A 145 -9.35 2.33 -6.78
C VAL A 145 -8.23 2.95 -7.59
N SER A 146 -7.08 3.23 -6.96
CA SER A 146 -5.90 3.82 -7.63
C SER A 146 -6.22 4.99 -8.58
N PHE A 147 -7.06 5.93 -8.11
CA PHE A 147 -7.49 7.07 -8.93
C PHE A 147 -6.49 8.23 -8.90
N GLY A 148 -5.73 8.40 -7.81
CA GLY A 148 -4.65 9.40 -7.74
C GLY A 148 -5.08 10.85 -7.48
N CYS A 149 -6.37 11.13 -7.28
CA CYS A 149 -6.89 12.46 -6.91
C CYS A 149 -7.72 12.43 -5.62
N LEU A 150 -7.68 13.53 -4.86
CA LEU A 150 -8.62 13.76 -3.77
C LEU A 150 -10.00 14.06 -4.33
N LEU A 151 -11.03 13.40 -3.81
CA LEU A 151 -12.42 13.69 -4.15
C LEU A 151 -12.94 14.82 -3.25
N GLN A 152 -13.66 15.76 -3.85
CA GLN A 152 -14.24 16.89 -3.14
C GLN A 152 -15.39 16.43 -2.25
N GLU A 153 -15.59 17.11 -1.13
CA GLU A 153 -16.65 16.80 -0.17
C GLU A 153 -18.05 16.90 -0.79
N SER A 154 -18.27 17.87 -1.69
CA SER A 154 -19.50 18.01 -2.47
C SER A 154 -19.84 16.77 -3.28
N LEU A 155 -18.83 16.15 -3.91
CA LEU A 155 -18.98 14.91 -4.67
C LEU A 155 -19.17 13.70 -3.74
N ILE A 156 -18.40 13.60 -2.66
CA ILE A 156 -18.54 12.49 -1.70
C ILE A 156 -19.95 12.42 -1.13
N ASN A 157 -20.55 13.57 -0.83
CA ASN A 157 -21.86 13.67 -0.20
C ASN A 157 -23.03 13.39 -1.16
N THR A 158 -22.80 13.20 -2.46
CA THR A 158 -23.88 12.81 -3.40
C THR A 158 -24.23 11.32 -3.31
N PHE A 159 -23.35 10.50 -2.74
CA PHE A 159 -23.52 9.05 -2.63
C PHE A 159 -24.15 8.67 -1.27
N PRO A 160 -25.37 8.09 -1.24
CA PRO A 160 -26.04 7.67 0.00
C PRO A 160 -25.20 6.75 0.90
N TYR A 161 -24.43 5.83 0.31
CA TYR A 161 -23.54 4.91 1.03
C TYR A 161 -22.08 5.39 1.09
N GLY A 162 -21.83 6.61 0.63
CA GLY A 162 -20.50 7.21 0.52
C GLY A 162 -19.68 6.61 -0.62
N ILE A 163 -18.36 6.84 -0.56
CA ILE A 163 -17.40 6.32 -1.52
C ILE A 163 -16.45 5.35 -0.82
N LEU A 164 -16.34 4.14 -1.35
CA LEU A 164 -15.46 3.08 -0.87
C LEU A 164 -14.10 3.16 -1.57
N ASN A 165 -13.00 2.94 -0.84
CA ASN A 165 -11.67 2.75 -1.42
C ASN A 165 -11.19 1.30 -1.26
N VAL A 166 -10.61 0.74 -2.31
CA VAL A 166 -9.86 -0.53 -2.25
C VAL A 166 -8.39 -0.21 -2.02
N HIS A 167 -7.92 -0.39 -0.79
CA HIS A 167 -6.55 -0.02 -0.38
C HIS A 167 -5.67 -1.26 -0.20
N PRO A 168 -4.55 -1.42 -0.94
CA PRO A 168 -3.72 -2.63 -0.89
C PRO A 168 -2.71 -2.65 0.26
N SER A 169 -3.24 -2.52 1.49
CA SER A 169 -2.53 -2.85 2.73
C SER A 169 -3.52 -3.12 3.86
N LEU A 170 -3.00 -3.58 5.00
CA LEU A 170 -3.72 -3.65 6.27
C LEU A 170 -3.68 -2.29 6.98
N LEU A 171 -4.67 -1.43 6.71
CA LEU A 171 -4.81 -0.16 7.42
C LEU A 171 -4.95 -0.41 8.94
N PRO A 172 -4.33 0.44 9.80
CA PRO A 172 -3.79 1.77 9.49
C PRO A 172 -2.34 1.80 8.95
N ARG A 173 -1.69 0.64 8.78
CA ARG A 173 -0.34 0.58 8.20
C ARG A 173 -0.39 0.90 6.71
N TRP A 174 0.60 1.64 6.22
CA TRP A 174 0.79 2.04 4.83
C TRP A 174 -0.36 2.85 4.22
N ARG A 175 -0.80 3.91 4.89
CA ARG A 175 -1.64 4.95 4.26
C ARG A 175 -0.90 5.62 3.11
N GLY A 176 -1.59 6.05 2.06
CA GLY A 176 -1.01 6.84 0.98
C GLY A 176 -0.77 6.05 -0.31
N PRO A 177 -0.03 6.64 -1.26
CA PRO A 177 -0.11 6.25 -2.66
C PRO A 177 0.70 4.99 -3.07
N ALA A 178 1.59 4.46 -2.23
CA ALA A 178 2.48 3.36 -2.65
C ALA A 178 2.59 2.18 -1.65
N PRO A 179 1.50 1.69 -1.04
CA PRO A 179 1.56 0.68 0.04
C PRO A 179 2.24 -0.63 -0.37
N VAL A 180 2.01 -1.12 -1.59
CA VAL A 180 2.63 -2.36 -2.10
C VAL A 180 4.15 -2.27 -2.13
N PHE A 181 4.68 -1.13 -2.60
CA PHE A 181 6.11 -0.87 -2.63
C PHE A 181 6.70 -0.86 -1.23
N HIS A 182 6.06 -0.14 -0.31
CA HIS A 182 6.55 0.00 1.06
C HIS A 182 6.46 -1.30 1.86
N THR A 183 5.46 -2.14 1.57
CA THR A 183 5.36 -3.52 2.11
C THR A 183 6.62 -4.31 1.76
N ILE A 184 7.04 -4.31 0.49
CA ILE A 184 8.26 -5.01 0.04
C ILE A 184 9.53 -4.35 0.60
N LEU A 185 9.64 -3.01 0.54
CA LEU A 185 10.81 -2.26 1.01
C LEU A 185 11.14 -2.56 2.48
N HIS A 186 10.11 -2.62 3.33
CA HIS A 186 10.27 -2.87 4.76
C HIS A 186 10.34 -4.36 5.10
N GLY A 187 10.12 -5.24 4.13
CA GLY A 187 10.18 -6.69 4.30
C GLY A 187 9.05 -7.22 5.18
N ASP A 188 7.88 -6.60 5.10
CA ASP A 188 6.68 -7.05 5.80
C ASP A 188 6.35 -8.48 5.36
N LYS A 189 6.12 -9.36 6.34
CA LYS A 189 5.73 -10.76 6.09
C LYS A 189 4.22 -10.92 5.87
N LEU A 190 3.46 -9.95 6.34
CA LEU A 190 2.01 -9.91 6.24
C LEU A 190 1.58 -8.56 5.67
N THR A 191 0.62 -8.60 4.76
CA THR A 191 -0.08 -7.45 4.21
C THR A 191 -1.54 -7.83 4.00
N GLY A 192 -2.26 -7.13 3.15
CA GLY A 192 -3.65 -7.42 2.86
C GLY A 192 -4.32 -6.37 2.02
N VAL A 193 -5.64 -6.44 1.97
CA VAL A 193 -6.47 -5.42 1.35
C VAL A 193 -7.50 -4.93 2.34
N THR A 194 -7.74 -3.63 2.34
CA THR A 194 -8.77 -2.98 3.15
C THR A 194 -9.80 -2.31 2.25
N ILE A 195 -11.08 -2.58 2.49
CA ILE A 195 -12.19 -1.76 1.99
C ILE A 195 -12.54 -0.75 3.08
N MET A 196 -12.43 0.53 2.78
CA MET A 196 -12.75 1.61 3.72
C MET A 196 -13.67 2.65 3.07
N GLN A 197 -14.40 3.43 3.87
CA GLN A 197 -15.03 4.65 3.36
C GLN A 197 -14.01 5.78 3.32
N ILE A 198 -13.97 6.59 2.25
CA ILE A 198 -13.08 7.75 2.20
C ILE A 198 -13.61 8.91 3.05
N ARG A 199 -12.70 9.82 3.42
CA ARG A 199 -13.02 11.10 4.04
C ARG A 199 -12.54 12.24 3.12
N PRO A 200 -13.19 13.41 3.12
CA PRO A 200 -12.70 14.55 2.37
C PRO A 200 -11.33 15.01 2.89
N LYS A 201 -10.53 15.65 2.03
CA LYS A 201 -9.26 16.34 2.34
C LYS A 201 -8.09 15.44 2.81
N ARG A 202 -8.29 14.15 3.10
CA ARG A 202 -7.23 13.24 3.58
C ARG A 202 -7.34 11.87 2.92
N PHE A 203 -6.21 11.33 2.48
CA PHE A 203 -6.12 9.97 1.95
C PHE A 203 -6.08 8.94 3.08
N ASP A 204 -6.79 7.82 2.89
CA ASP A 204 -6.61 6.57 3.64
C ASP A 204 -6.80 6.65 5.17
N VAL A 205 -7.59 7.61 5.65
CA VAL A 205 -7.89 7.80 7.09
C VAL A 205 -9.32 7.43 7.49
N GLY A 206 -10.17 7.05 6.54
CA GLY A 206 -11.57 6.78 6.85
C GLY A 206 -11.81 5.40 7.45
N PRO A 207 -13.04 5.14 7.94
CA PRO A 207 -13.34 3.91 8.68
C PRO A 207 -13.26 2.68 7.79
N ILE A 208 -12.75 1.59 8.36
CA ILE A 208 -12.60 0.28 7.73
C ILE A 208 -13.96 -0.44 7.75
N LEU A 209 -14.37 -0.96 6.60
CA LEU A 209 -15.58 -1.77 6.44
C LEU A 209 -15.28 -3.26 6.39
N ASN A 210 -14.18 -3.63 5.74
CA ASN A 210 -13.76 -5.01 5.55
C ASN A 210 -12.26 -5.06 5.33
N GLN A 211 -11.61 -6.13 5.76
CA GLN A 211 -10.16 -6.30 5.63
C GLN A 211 -9.81 -7.78 5.53
N VAL A 212 -8.86 -8.11 4.67
CA VAL A 212 -8.37 -9.48 4.50
C VAL A 212 -6.86 -9.50 4.54
N LEU A 213 -6.30 -10.47 5.26
CA LEU A 213 -4.87 -10.68 5.40
C LEU A 213 -4.32 -11.49 4.22
N TYR A 214 -3.08 -11.19 3.85
CA TYR A 214 -2.32 -11.88 2.82
C TYR A 214 -0.87 -12.06 3.27
N GLU A 215 -0.35 -13.29 3.17
CA GLU A 215 1.06 -13.57 3.46
C GLU A 215 1.93 -13.15 2.28
N VAL A 216 2.96 -12.35 2.53
CA VAL A 216 3.84 -11.83 1.48
C VAL A 216 4.84 -12.92 1.10
N PRO A 217 4.83 -13.42 -0.16
CA PRO A 217 5.81 -14.41 -0.59
C PRO A 217 7.23 -13.85 -0.49
N GLU A 218 8.16 -14.64 0.03
CA GLU A 218 9.49 -14.17 0.45
C GLU A 218 10.28 -13.42 -0.64
N LYS A 219 10.13 -13.84 -1.90
CA LYS A 219 10.84 -13.28 -3.05
C LYS A 219 9.95 -12.44 -3.96
N SER A 220 8.74 -12.11 -3.52
CA SER A 220 7.78 -11.36 -4.34
C SER A 220 8.33 -9.98 -4.71
N THR A 221 8.14 -9.61 -5.97
CA THR A 221 8.31 -8.25 -6.47
C THR A 221 7.05 -7.41 -6.19
N ALA A 222 7.17 -6.09 -6.24
CA ALA A 222 6.01 -5.21 -6.06
C ALA A 222 4.92 -5.44 -7.13
N ASP A 223 5.30 -5.82 -8.36
CA ASP A 223 4.33 -6.06 -9.43
C ASP A 223 3.56 -7.38 -9.20
N GLU A 224 4.25 -8.46 -8.80
CA GLU A 224 3.61 -9.75 -8.44
C GLU A 224 2.68 -9.62 -7.23
N LEU A 225 3.16 -8.94 -6.17
CA LEU A 225 2.34 -8.67 -4.99
C LEU A 225 1.16 -7.77 -5.35
N GLY A 226 1.38 -6.74 -6.16
CA GLY A 226 0.35 -5.83 -6.64
C GLY A 226 -0.75 -6.55 -7.40
N GLY A 227 -0.40 -7.45 -8.32
CA GLY A 227 -1.38 -8.27 -9.05
C GLY A 227 -2.19 -9.18 -8.12
N SER A 228 -1.53 -9.83 -7.16
CA SER A 228 -2.20 -10.70 -6.17
C SER A 228 -3.19 -9.90 -5.30
N LEU A 229 -2.78 -8.73 -4.82
CA LEU A 229 -3.63 -7.85 -4.02
C LEU A 229 -4.75 -7.18 -4.85
N ALA A 230 -4.55 -6.94 -6.14
CA ALA A 230 -5.59 -6.42 -7.03
C ALA A 230 -6.76 -7.41 -7.15
N ALA A 231 -6.44 -8.69 -7.43
CA ALA A 231 -7.44 -9.75 -7.53
C ALA A 231 -8.15 -9.99 -6.18
N LEU A 232 -7.39 -10.03 -5.09
CA LEU A 232 -7.94 -10.17 -3.74
C LEU A 232 -8.85 -8.99 -3.35
N GLY A 233 -8.43 -7.77 -3.69
CA GLY A 233 -9.20 -6.56 -3.43
C GLY A 233 -10.49 -6.47 -4.24
N ALA A 234 -10.45 -6.89 -5.51
CA ALA A 234 -11.63 -6.98 -6.35
C ALA A 234 -12.67 -7.97 -5.76
N GLN A 235 -12.22 -9.12 -5.27
CA GLN A 235 -13.08 -10.07 -4.57
C GLN A 235 -13.67 -9.48 -3.28
N LEU A 236 -12.81 -8.92 -2.42
CA LEU A 236 -13.22 -8.32 -1.15
C LEU A 236 -14.23 -7.18 -1.33
N LEU A 237 -14.09 -6.42 -2.42
CA LEU A 237 -15.04 -5.36 -2.78
C LEU A 237 -16.44 -5.94 -3.04
N ILE A 238 -16.56 -7.00 -3.84
CA ILE A 238 -17.86 -7.64 -4.11
C ILE A 238 -18.48 -8.18 -2.81
N ASP A 239 -17.68 -8.84 -1.98
CA ASP A 239 -18.15 -9.38 -0.70
C ASP A 239 -18.60 -8.28 0.27
N THR A 240 -17.98 -7.10 0.17
CA THR A 240 -18.38 -5.92 0.94
C THR A 240 -19.69 -5.34 0.40
N LEU A 241 -19.84 -5.26 -0.91
CA LEU A 241 -21.04 -4.73 -1.56
C LEU A 241 -22.28 -5.59 -1.31
N ARG A 242 -22.15 -6.92 -1.22
CA ARG A 242 -23.27 -7.84 -0.93
C ARG A 242 -24.02 -7.51 0.37
N ASN A 243 -23.31 -7.05 1.40
CA ASN A 243 -23.87 -6.73 2.72
C ASN A 243 -23.49 -5.30 3.17
N LEU A 244 -23.45 -4.35 2.24
CA LEU A 244 -22.88 -3.01 2.46
C LEU A 244 -23.50 -2.26 3.66
N PRO A 245 -24.84 -2.22 3.87
CA PRO A 245 -25.42 -1.49 5.00
C PRO A 245 -24.95 -2.03 6.35
N GLU A 246 -24.85 -3.36 6.49
CA GLU A 246 -24.35 -4.00 7.71
C GLU A 246 -22.85 -3.72 7.91
N ARG A 247 -22.05 -3.78 6.85
CA ARG A 247 -20.62 -3.44 6.89
C ARG A 247 -20.40 -1.99 7.34
N ILE A 248 -21.23 -1.06 6.86
CA ILE A 248 -21.19 0.34 7.26
C ILE A 248 -21.64 0.52 8.71
N ALA A 249 -22.66 -0.22 9.16
CA ALA A 249 -23.13 -0.18 10.55
C ALA A 249 -22.05 -0.68 11.52
N ASN A 250 -21.29 -1.70 11.12
CA ASN A 250 -20.22 -2.33 11.92
C ASN A 250 -18.81 -1.79 11.61
N ARG A 251 -18.71 -0.64 10.91
CA ARG A 251 -17.42 -0.05 10.52
C ARG A 251 -16.56 0.27 11.73
N THR A 252 -15.25 0.15 11.57
CA THR A 252 -14.27 0.45 12.63
C THR A 252 -13.43 1.65 12.24
N GLU A 253 -13.37 2.68 13.10
CA GLU A 253 -12.45 3.80 12.90
C GLU A 253 -11.00 3.34 13.06
N GLN A 254 -10.11 3.87 12.24
CA GLN A 254 -8.71 3.48 12.28
C GLN A 254 -8.02 3.96 13.56
N ALA A 255 -7.23 3.07 14.18
CA ALA A 255 -6.37 3.44 15.29
C ALA A 255 -5.29 4.45 14.88
N ARG A 256 -4.80 5.23 15.85
CA ARG A 256 -3.58 6.03 15.69
C ARG A 256 -2.33 5.17 15.80
N GLU A 257 -2.34 4.23 16.74
CA GLU A 257 -1.28 3.26 16.90
C GLU A 257 -1.16 2.36 15.66
N GLY A 258 0.08 2.11 15.22
CA GLY A 258 0.37 1.34 14.01
C GLY A 258 0.17 2.09 12.69
N ALA A 259 -0.28 3.36 12.71
CA ALA A 259 -0.42 4.16 11.51
C ALA A 259 0.94 4.53 10.91
N THR A 260 1.17 4.15 9.65
CA THR A 260 2.35 4.53 8.87
C THR A 260 1.95 5.11 7.52
N PHE A 261 2.88 5.82 6.89
CA PHE A 261 2.68 6.41 5.57
C PHE A 261 3.50 5.68 4.51
N ALA A 262 2.99 5.62 3.28
CA ALA A 262 3.59 4.97 2.12
C ALA A 262 3.71 6.00 0.98
N PRO A 263 4.69 6.92 1.05
CA PRO A 263 4.85 7.99 0.08
C PRO A 263 5.14 7.46 -1.32
N LYS A 264 4.83 8.28 -2.34
CA LYS A 264 5.03 7.94 -3.75
C LYS A 264 6.50 7.59 -4.02
N ILE A 265 6.73 6.48 -4.72
CA ILE A 265 8.06 6.08 -5.16
C ILE A 265 8.59 7.10 -6.17
N ASN A 266 9.80 7.59 -5.95
CA ASN A 266 10.51 8.51 -6.83
C ASN A 266 11.87 7.94 -7.22
N SER A 267 12.51 8.54 -8.23
CA SER A 267 13.77 8.03 -8.73
C SER A 267 14.92 8.15 -7.72
N CYS A 268 14.87 9.08 -6.75
CA CYS A 268 15.93 9.26 -5.76
C CYS A 268 16.13 8.00 -4.90
N LEU A 269 15.09 7.21 -4.67
CA LEU A 269 15.16 5.92 -3.95
C LEU A 269 16.09 4.90 -4.61
N SER A 270 16.36 5.03 -5.91
CA SER A 270 17.23 4.08 -6.62
C SER A 270 18.71 4.24 -6.32
N TRP A 271 19.13 5.31 -5.66
CA TRP A 271 20.53 5.50 -5.30
C TRP A 271 20.96 4.58 -4.17
N LEU A 272 21.99 3.78 -4.43
CA LEU A 272 22.58 2.91 -3.43
C LEU A 272 23.52 3.68 -2.51
N VAL A 273 23.46 3.33 -1.23
CA VAL A 273 24.34 3.78 -0.15
C VAL A 273 24.99 2.53 0.44
N TRP A 274 26.08 2.11 -0.19
CA TRP A 274 26.77 0.83 0.06
C TRP A 274 27.21 0.66 1.50
N GLU A 275 27.62 1.74 2.18
CA GLU A 275 28.09 1.72 3.56
C GLU A 275 26.97 1.42 4.57
N GLU A 276 25.70 1.60 4.18
CA GLU A 276 24.56 1.60 5.10
C GLU A 276 23.57 0.50 4.82
N GLN A 277 23.44 0.10 3.55
CA GLN A 277 22.48 -0.90 3.12
C GLN A 277 23.08 -2.29 3.21
N THR A 278 22.33 -3.18 3.85
CA THR A 278 22.59 -4.62 3.88
C THR A 278 22.23 -5.30 2.55
N CYS A 279 22.71 -6.52 2.31
CA CYS A 279 22.31 -7.34 1.16
C CYS A 279 20.78 -7.43 1.03
N ASP A 280 20.09 -7.68 2.15
CA ASP A 280 18.64 -7.83 2.20
C ASP A 280 17.89 -6.52 1.90
N GLN A 281 18.42 -5.38 2.36
CA GLN A 281 17.83 -4.07 2.03
C GLN A 281 17.98 -3.73 0.55
N ILE A 282 19.11 -4.06 -0.07
CA ILE A 282 19.32 -3.87 -1.51
C ILE A 282 18.41 -4.80 -2.31
N ASP A 283 18.26 -6.06 -1.88
CA ASP A 283 17.34 -7.02 -2.49
C ASP A 283 15.88 -6.55 -2.43
N ARG A 284 15.40 -6.14 -1.25
CA ARG A 284 14.05 -5.58 -1.09
C ARG A 284 13.86 -4.32 -1.93
N LEU A 285 14.85 -3.43 -1.97
CA LEU A 285 14.81 -2.25 -2.82
C LEU A 285 14.68 -2.64 -4.30
N TYR A 286 15.50 -3.56 -4.78
CA TYR A 286 15.41 -4.07 -6.15
C TYR A 286 14.03 -4.66 -6.45
N ARG A 287 13.52 -5.55 -5.61
CA ARG A 287 12.19 -6.17 -5.79
C ARG A 287 11.05 -5.17 -5.71
N ALA A 288 11.19 -4.12 -4.92
CA ALA A 288 10.20 -3.07 -4.83
C ALA A 288 10.18 -2.19 -6.07
N ILE A 289 11.32 -1.67 -6.53
CA ILE A 289 11.33 -0.59 -7.54
C ILE A 289 11.94 -0.98 -8.89
N GLY A 290 12.59 -2.14 -9.00
CA GLY A 290 13.47 -2.50 -10.12
C GLY A 290 12.81 -2.54 -11.49
N SER A 291 11.51 -2.86 -11.57
CA SER A 291 10.74 -2.84 -12.82
C SER A 291 10.46 -1.42 -13.32
N ARG A 292 10.49 -0.42 -12.44
CA ARG A 292 10.16 0.99 -12.75
C ARG A 292 11.40 1.88 -12.78
N VAL A 293 12.33 1.65 -11.86
CA VAL A 293 13.53 2.46 -11.67
C VAL A 293 14.72 1.55 -11.35
N HIS A 294 15.67 1.51 -12.27
CA HIS A 294 16.93 0.80 -12.08
C HIS A 294 17.74 1.38 -10.92
N LEU A 295 18.37 0.52 -10.13
CA LEU A 295 19.31 0.92 -9.08
C LEU A 295 20.49 1.69 -9.68
N ARG A 296 21.00 2.66 -8.93
CA ARG A 296 22.04 3.60 -9.38
C ARG A 296 23.17 3.70 -8.37
N THR A 297 24.35 3.89 -8.90
CA THR A 297 25.57 4.17 -8.13
C THR A 297 26.46 5.13 -8.92
N ILE A 298 27.52 5.64 -8.29
CA ILE A 298 28.52 6.48 -8.96
C ILE A 298 29.73 5.61 -9.33
N TRP A 299 30.21 5.78 -10.56
CA TRP A 299 31.47 5.21 -11.06
C TRP A 299 32.27 6.31 -11.76
N MET A 300 33.50 6.55 -11.32
CA MET A 300 34.39 7.59 -11.88
C MET A 300 33.71 8.97 -12.00
N GLY A 301 32.99 9.37 -10.94
CA GLY A 301 32.27 10.65 -10.89
C GLY A 301 31.01 10.71 -11.76
N ARG A 302 30.57 9.60 -12.37
CA ARG A 302 29.36 9.55 -13.21
C ARG A 302 28.30 8.61 -12.63
N ALA A 303 27.04 9.00 -12.78
CA ALA A 303 25.91 8.13 -12.48
C ALA A 303 25.87 6.95 -13.46
N ILE A 304 25.75 5.75 -12.93
CA ILE A 304 25.58 4.52 -13.70
C ILE A 304 24.37 3.76 -13.18
N LYS A 305 23.72 2.96 -14.02
CA LYS A 305 22.63 2.07 -13.61
C LYS A 305 23.14 0.65 -13.47
N LEU A 306 22.64 -0.05 -12.47
CA LEU A 306 22.92 -1.46 -12.21
C LEU A 306 21.68 -2.27 -12.62
N LEU A 307 21.90 -3.31 -13.42
CA LEU A 307 20.87 -4.10 -14.06
C LEU A 307 21.09 -5.58 -13.78
N ASP A 308 20.05 -6.37 -13.99
CA ASP A 308 20.11 -7.83 -13.92
C ASP A 308 20.68 -8.29 -12.56
N PHE A 309 20.02 -7.84 -11.49
CA PHE A 309 20.40 -8.13 -10.11
C PHE A 309 20.30 -9.63 -9.83
N VAL A 310 21.30 -10.16 -9.13
CA VAL A 310 21.45 -11.60 -8.84
C VAL A 310 21.12 -11.92 -7.37
N GLY A 311 21.03 -10.91 -6.51
CA GLY A 311 20.87 -11.11 -5.07
C GLY A 311 22.21 -11.18 -4.34
N LYS A 312 22.19 -11.77 -3.15
CA LYS A 312 23.38 -11.97 -2.31
C LYS A 312 24.35 -12.93 -3.01
N CYS A 313 25.63 -12.56 -3.04
CA CYS A 313 26.70 -13.38 -3.59
C CYS A 313 27.59 -13.91 -2.47
N ASN A 314 28.01 -15.16 -2.61
CA ASN A 314 29.08 -15.72 -1.79
C ASN A 314 30.42 -15.32 -2.41
N MET A 315 31.32 -14.78 -1.60
CA MET A 315 32.70 -14.58 -2.00
C MET A 315 33.55 -15.76 -1.52
N PRO A 316 34.40 -16.35 -2.37
CA PRO A 316 35.32 -17.38 -1.94
C PRO A 316 36.28 -16.82 -0.88
N PHE A 317 36.43 -17.56 0.22
CA PHE A 317 37.19 -17.13 1.41
C PHE A 317 38.66 -16.78 1.09
N THR A 318 39.22 -17.41 0.05
CA THR A 318 40.60 -17.24 -0.44
C THR A 318 40.91 -15.87 -1.07
N GLU A 319 39.91 -15.07 -1.43
CA GLU A 319 40.12 -13.74 -2.03
C GLU A 319 39.94 -12.57 -1.04
N ILE A 320 39.43 -12.85 0.16
CA ILE A 320 39.22 -11.87 1.23
C ILE A 320 40.57 -11.42 1.83
N SER A 321 41.61 -12.24 1.73
CA SER A 321 42.90 -12.06 2.40
C SER A 321 43.82 -11.00 1.81
N SER A 322 43.55 -10.46 0.61
CA SER A 322 44.46 -9.51 -0.05
C SER A 322 44.12 -8.03 0.13
N PHE A 323 42.87 -7.66 0.43
CA PHE A 323 42.46 -6.29 0.76
C PHE A 323 41.22 -6.35 1.66
N ALA A 324 41.20 -5.59 2.75
CA ALA A 324 39.97 -5.42 3.55
C ALA A 324 38.89 -4.82 2.64
N ALA A 325 37.94 -5.63 2.20
CA ALA A 325 36.89 -5.20 1.30
C ALA A 325 36.02 -4.17 2.02
N VAL A 326 36.09 -2.93 1.57
CA VAL A 326 35.23 -1.85 2.05
C VAL A 326 33.96 -1.79 1.19
N PRO A 327 32.82 -1.31 1.72
CA PRO A 327 31.61 -1.13 0.93
C PRO A 327 31.87 -0.32 -0.34
N GLY A 328 31.27 -0.76 -1.44
CA GLY A 328 31.52 -0.25 -2.79
C GLY A 328 32.63 -0.98 -3.55
N SER A 329 33.43 -1.83 -2.89
CA SER A 329 34.44 -2.65 -3.57
C SER A 329 33.80 -3.58 -4.60
N ILE A 330 34.40 -3.67 -5.80
CA ILE A 330 33.86 -4.46 -6.91
C ILE A 330 34.77 -5.65 -7.15
N HIS A 331 34.18 -6.83 -7.32
CA HIS A 331 34.86 -8.05 -7.71
C HIS A 331 34.14 -8.71 -8.88
N TYR A 332 34.88 -9.14 -9.91
CA TYR A 332 34.31 -9.84 -11.06
C TYR A 332 34.43 -11.35 -10.88
N GLN A 333 33.29 -12.01 -10.69
CA GLN A 333 33.22 -13.47 -10.64
C GLN A 333 33.13 -14.04 -12.06
N LYS A 334 34.23 -14.63 -12.53
CA LYS A 334 34.35 -15.17 -13.89
C LYS A 334 33.36 -16.31 -14.17
N ASP A 335 33.22 -17.26 -13.25
CA ASP A 335 32.41 -18.46 -13.45
C ASP A 335 30.93 -18.15 -13.63
N SER A 336 30.42 -17.19 -12.86
CA SER A 336 29.03 -16.78 -12.95
C SER A 336 28.84 -15.60 -13.89
N ASN A 337 29.89 -14.97 -14.40
CA ASN A 337 29.84 -13.70 -15.12
C ASN A 337 29.06 -12.62 -14.33
N THR A 338 29.46 -12.37 -13.09
CA THR A 338 28.77 -11.46 -12.15
C THR A 338 29.73 -10.39 -11.63
N LEU A 339 29.29 -9.13 -11.61
CA LEU A 339 29.94 -8.10 -10.81
C LEU A 339 29.36 -8.15 -9.40
N SER A 340 30.17 -8.63 -8.46
CA SER A 340 29.86 -8.60 -7.04
C SER A 340 30.32 -7.28 -6.45
N VAL A 341 29.46 -6.65 -5.66
CA VAL A 341 29.73 -5.38 -5.00
C VAL A 341 29.56 -5.55 -3.51
N CYS A 342 30.58 -5.17 -2.75
CA CYS A 342 30.55 -5.20 -1.29
C CYS A 342 29.59 -4.12 -0.77
N CYS A 343 28.70 -4.49 0.15
CA CYS A 343 27.84 -3.58 0.89
C CYS A 343 28.11 -3.72 2.39
N LYS A 344 27.23 -3.18 3.24
CA LYS A 344 27.44 -3.10 4.69
C LYS A 344 27.76 -4.45 5.36
N ASP A 345 27.10 -5.52 4.95
CA ASP A 345 27.14 -6.82 5.63
C ASP A 345 27.43 -8.01 4.70
N GLY A 346 27.86 -7.74 3.46
CA GLY A 346 28.14 -8.80 2.49
C GLY A 346 28.38 -8.31 1.08
N TRP A 347 28.03 -9.15 0.12
CA TRP A 347 28.19 -8.88 -1.31
C TRP A 347 26.89 -9.13 -2.04
N VAL A 348 26.62 -8.30 -3.05
CA VAL A 348 25.47 -8.44 -3.96
C VAL A 348 25.91 -8.40 -5.41
N GLY A 349 25.20 -9.11 -6.29
CA GLY A 349 25.61 -9.33 -7.67
C GLY A 349 24.76 -8.62 -8.71
N PHE A 350 25.41 -8.20 -9.80
CA PHE A 350 24.76 -7.67 -11.00
C PHE A 350 25.41 -8.28 -12.25
N LYS A 351 24.60 -8.65 -13.26
CA LYS A 351 25.15 -9.15 -14.55
C LYS A 351 25.51 -8.04 -15.51
N THR A 352 24.91 -6.86 -15.35
CA THR A 352 24.98 -5.79 -16.33
C THR A 352 25.08 -4.42 -15.68
N VAL A 353 25.85 -3.54 -16.32
CA VAL A 353 25.92 -2.12 -15.98
C VAL A 353 25.55 -1.27 -17.20
N MET A 354 24.83 -0.17 -16.99
CA MET A 354 24.57 0.82 -18.02
C MET A 354 25.34 2.11 -17.69
N LEU A 355 26.39 2.37 -18.49
CA LEU A 355 27.11 3.65 -18.51
C LEU A 355 26.56 4.51 -19.67
N LYS A 356 27.30 4.56 -20.79
CA LYS A 356 26.85 5.10 -22.08
C LYS A 356 26.14 4.06 -22.94
N LYS A 357 26.53 2.79 -22.78
CA LYS A 357 25.94 1.62 -23.40
C LYS A 357 25.74 0.54 -22.35
N ARG A 358 24.91 -0.46 -22.67
CA ARG A 358 24.77 -1.67 -21.86
C ARG A 358 26.08 -2.47 -21.95
N LEU A 359 26.65 -2.86 -20.82
CA LEU A 359 27.87 -3.65 -20.70
C LEU A 359 27.59 -4.87 -19.83
N SER A 360 28.02 -6.05 -20.28
CA SER A 360 28.03 -7.23 -19.42
C SER A 360 29.08 -7.06 -18.31
N ALA A 361 28.99 -7.88 -17.26
CA ALA A 361 29.99 -7.96 -16.21
C ALA A 361 31.41 -8.18 -16.76
N ALA A 362 31.57 -9.09 -17.73
CA ALA A 362 32.84 -9.31 -18.44
C ALA A 362 33.32 -8.07 -19.21
N ASP A 363 32.44 -7.40 -19.96
CA ASP A 363 32.83 -6.20 -20.73
C ASP A 363 33.26 -5.06 -19.81
N PHE A 364 32.55 -4.89 -18.70
CA PHE A 364 32.90 -3.91 -17.69
C PHE A 364 34.25 -4.24 -17.04
N PHE A 365 34.48 -5.51 -16.69
CA PHE A 365 35.76 -5.94 -16.14
C PHE A 365 36.92 -5.69 -17.11
N ASN A 366 36.80 -6.17 -18.36
CA ASN A 366 37.83 -6.02 -19.39
C ASN A 366 38.13 -4.55 -19.71
N GLY A 367 37.10 -3.71 -19.72
CA GLY A 367 37.23 -2.28 -20.05
C GLY A 367 37.69 -1.39 -18.91
N TYR A 368 37.44 -1.76 -17.64
CA TYR A 368 37.58 -0.84 -16.51
C TYR A 368 38.26 -1.41 -15.26
N LEU A 369 38.24 -2.72 -15.03
CA LEU A 369 38.77 -3.33 -13.80
C LEU A 369 40.02 -4.19 -14.02
N HIS A 370 40.33 -4.57 -15.27
CA HIS A 370 41.48 -5.42 -15.58
C HIS A 370 42.81 -4.71 -15.23
N GLN A 371 43.79 -5.45 -14.68
CA GLN A 371 45.05 -4.89 -14.17
C GLN A 371 45.83 -4.04 -15.19
N SER A 372 45.75 -4.39 -16.49
CA SER A 372 46.40 -3.62 -17.56
C SER A 372 45.80 -2.22 -17.75
N VAL A 373 44.52 -2.04 -17.41
CA VAL A 373 43.82 -0.75 -17.43
C VAL A 373 44.16 0.06 -16.19
N LEU A 374 44.21 -0.59 -15.03
CA LEU A 374 44.53 0.06 -13.76
C LEU A 374 45.96 0.61 -13.71
N LYS A 375 46.94 -0.11 -14.28
CA LYS A 375 48.34 0.38 -14.37
C LYS A 375 48.50 1.67 -15.19
N LYS A 376 47.54 2.01 -16.07
CA LYS A 376 47.54 3.26 -16.86
C LYS A 376 46.91 4.43 -16.11
N SER A 377 46.13 4.18 -15.07
CA SER A 377 45.46 5.18 -14.24
C SER A 377 46.21 5.33 -12.92
N GLN A 378 47.04 6.36 -12.77
CA GLN A 378 47.86 6.62 -11.57
C GLN A 378 47.07 6.96 -10.28
N SER A 379 45.76 6.66 -10.19
CA SER A 379 44.97 6.86 -8.97
C SER A 379 44.62 5.53 -8.29
N GLN A 380 45.11 5.34 -7.07
CA GLN A 380 44.83 4.17 -6.22
C GLN A 380 43.36 4.11 -5.70
N ASN A 381 42.56 5.17 -5.89
CA ASN A 381 41.16 5.24 -5.45
C ASN A 381 40.13 4.67 -6.47
N SER A 382 40.55 3.85 -7.43
CA SER A 382 39.89 3.76 -8.75
C SER A 382 38.98 2.54 -9.02
N CYS A 383 38.77 1.61 -8.08
CA CYS A 383 37.98 0.39 -8.33
C CYS A 383 36.76 0.20 -7.42
N GLN A 384 36.09 1.30 -7.07
CA GLN A 384 34.94 1.24 -6.17
C GLN A 384 33.73 1.96 -6.75
N PHE A 385 32.56 1.35 -6.58
CA PHE A 385 31.30 2.06 -6.70
C PHE A 385 31.11 2.97 -5.50
N GLN A 386 30.79 4.22 -5.78
CA GLN A 386 30.60 5.25 -4.76
C GLN A 386 29.12 5.44 -4.49
N SER A 387 28.78 5.53 -3.21
CA SER A 387 27.45 5.91 -2.76
C SER A 387 27.12 7.34 -3.16
N TYR A 388 25.87 7.58 -3.55
CA TYR A 388 25.42 8.94 -3.81
C TYR A 388 25.34 9.73 -2.50
N ARG A 389 26.05 10.86 -2.44
CA ARG A 389 25.93 11.85 -1.36
C ARG A 389 25.42 13.15 -1.98
N GLU A 390 24.30 13.66 -1.48
CA GLU A 390 23.74 14.91 -1.97
C GLU A 390 24.68 16.08 -1.61
N LYS A 391 24.80 17.08 -2.50
CA LYS A 391 25.73 18.21 -2.32
C LYS A 391 25.33 19.14 -1.18
N THR A 392 24.07 19.13 -0.80
CA THR A 392 23.54 19.75 0.42
C THR A 392 23.60 18.71 1.52
N GLY A 393 24.22 19.00 2.66
CA GLY A 393 24.45 18.05 3.78
C GLY A 393 23.21 17.39 4.41
N GLN A 394 22.06 17.40 3.75
CA GLN A 394 20.94 16.50 4.02
C GLN A 394 21.26 15.14 3.42
N ASN A 395 21.53 14.19 4.30
CA ASN A 395 21.66 12.80 3.93
C ASN A 395 20.25 12.29 3.53
N PRO A 396 20.06 11.54 2.43
CA PRO A 396 18.76 10.93 2.08
C PRO A 396 18.17 10.01 3.20
N LYS A 397 18.96 9.75 4.25
CA LYS A 397 18.64 9.03 5.49
C LYS A 397 17.30 9.33 6.17
N SER A 398 16.73 10.54 6.11
CA SER A 398 15.55 10.84 6.94
C SER A 398 14.23 10.32 6.37
N LEU A 399 14.19 9.92 5.10
CA LEU A 399 12.93 9.60 4.40
C LEU A 399 12.60 8.11 4.31
N LEU A 400 13.58 7.21 4.48
CA LEU A 400 13.40 5.79 4.14
C LEU A 400 12.93 4.91 5.30
N TRP A 401 13.27 5.23 6.55
CA TRP A 401 13.11 4.28 7.67
C TRP A 401 12.41 4.83 8.92
N ASN A 402 12.14 6.13 9.00
CA ASN A 402 11.39 6.75 10.10
C ASN A 402 10.06 7.31 9.57
N GLN A 403 9.00 6.50 9.58
CA GLN A 403 7.67 6.92 9.09
C GLN A 403 6.51 6.52 10.02
N THR A 404 6.77 6.51 11.33
CA THR A 404 5.68 6.53 12.33
C THR A 404 5.08 7.94 12.37
N ILE A 405 3.75 8.03 12.23
CA ILE A 405 3.02 9.28 12.42
C ILE A 405 2.86 9.48 13.94
N GLY A 406 3.31 10.62 14.46
CA GLY A 406 3.09 11.03 15.86
C GLY A 406 1.64 11.41 16.17
#